data_AF-A0A151ETD2-F1
#
_entry.id   AF-A0A151ETD2-F1
#
_cell.length_a   1.000
_cell.length_b   1.000
_cell.length_c   1.000
_cell.angle_alpha   90.00
_cell.angle_beta   90.00
_cell.angle_gamma   90.00
#
_symmetry.space_group_name_H-M   'P 1'
#
loop_
_entity.id
_entity.type
_entity.pdbx_description
1 polymer ?
#
loop_
_entity_poly.entity_id
_entity_poly.type
_entity_poly.pdbx_seq_one_letter_code
_entity_poly.pdbx_strand_id
1 'polypeptide(L)' 'MNQKTRIEKDITIFEENLKKIKKNSLTLSQKKTKELAKQYYNDSKYYLDKKDYFTAFGCINYAHGLLDSIINF' A
#
# COMPACT_ATOMS: atom_id res chain seq x y z
N MET A 1 -4.49 20.41 0.67
CA MET A 1 -4.28 19.20 1.47
C MET A 1 -2.81 19.15 1.84
N ASN A 2 -2.43 18.99 3.11
CA ASN A 2 -1.02 18.87 3.48
C ASN A 2 -0.51 17.43 3.18
N GLN A 3 0.82 17.26 3.11
CA GLN A 3 1.43 15.97 2.74
C GLN A 3 1.01 14.83 3.69
N LYS A 4 0.97 15.11 5.00
CA LYS A 4 0.54 14.16 6.02
C LYS A 4 -0.87 13.64 5.78
N THR A 5 -1.86 14.52 5.64
CA THR A 5 -3.27 14.14 5.43
C THR A 5 -3.43 13.36 4.13
N ARG A 6 -2.65 13.67 3.10
CA ARG A 6 -2.66 12.92 1.84
C ARG A 6 -2.20 11.48 2.06
N ILE A 7 -1.07 11.28 2.72
CA ILE A 7 -0.51 9.96 3.02
C ILE A 7 -1.47 9.16 3.91
N GLU A 8 -2.04 9.76 4.95
CA GLU A 8 -3.04 9.10 5.83
C GLU A 8 -4.27 8.63 5.05
N LYS A 9 -4.74 9.45 4.10
CA LYS A 9 -5.83 9.07 3.21
C LYS A 9 -5.43 7.90 2.29
N ASP A 10 -4.25 7.96 1.69
CA ASP A 10 -3.75 6.91 0.79
C ASP A 10 -3.53 5.57 1.55
N ILE A 11 -3.07 5.63 2.81
CA ILE A 11 -2.99 4.48 3.74
C ILE A 11 -4.37 3.86 3.98
N THR A 12 -5.38 4.69 4.25
CA THR A 12 -6.76 4.23 4.47
C THR A 12 -7.32 3.54 3.23
N ILE A 13 -7.14 4.13 2.05
CA ILE A 13 -7.57 3.56 0.77
C ILE A 13 -6.88 2.20 0.52
N PHE A 14 -5.59 2.09 0.86
CA PHE A 14 -4.85 0.84 0.70
C PHE A 14 -5.44 -0.30 1.56
N GLU A 15 -5.80 0.00 2.81
CA GLU A 15 -6.44 -0.98 3.71
C GLU A 15 -7.81 -1.44 3.18
N GLU A 16 -8.61 -0.52 2.65
CA GLU A 16 -9.89 -0.85 2.03
C GLU A 16 -9.70 -1.75 0.81
N ASN A 17 -8.73 -1.44 -0.06
CA ASN A 17 -8.44 -2.25 -1.24
C ASN A 17 -7.90 -3.64 -0.86
N LEU A 18 -7.06 -3.74 0.17
CA LEU A 18 -6.60 -5.03 0.69
C LEU A 18 -7.73 -5.95 1.16
N LYS A 19 -8.78 -5.38 1.78
CA LYS A 19 -9.97 -6.11 2.24
C LYS A 19 -10.82 -6.63 1.08
N LYS A 20 -10.87 -5.91 -0.05
CA LYS A 20 -11.63 -6.30 -1.25
C LYS A 20 -11.03 -7.53 -1.96
N ILE A 21 -9.75 -7.82 -1.75
CA ILE A 21 -9.08 -8.97 -2.37
C ILE A 21 -9.51 -10.29 -1.70
N LYS A 22 -10.28 -11.12 -2.44
CA LYS A 22 -10.63 -12.49 -2.02
C LYS A 22 -9.38 -13.37 -1.98
N LYS A 23 -9.08 -13.98 -0.83
CA LYS A 23 -7.87 -14.80 -0.61
C LYS A 23 -7.75 -16.02 -1.55
N ASN A 24 -8.87 -16.54 -2.06
CA ASN A 24 -8.91 -17.80 -2.81
C ASN A 24 -8.67 -17.65 -4.33
N SER A 25 -8.44 -16.44 -4.84
CA SER A 25 -8.27 -16.21 -6.29
C SER A 25 -6.83 -15.88 -6.73
N LEU A 26 -5.86 -15.81 -5.80
CA LEU A 26 -4.51 -15.37 -6.12
C LEU A 26 -3.55 -16.54 -6.40
N THR A 27 -2.80 -16.44 -7.48
CA THR A 27 -1.63 -17.28 -7.77
C THR A 27 -0.52 -17.09 -6.72
N LEU A 28 0.44 -18.00 -6.67
CA LEU A 28 1.59 -17.87 -5.76
C LEU A 28 2.38 -16.58 -6.00
N SER A 29 2.54 -16.18 -7.28
CA SER A 29 3.20 -14.92 -7.64
C SER A 29 2.44 -13.71 -7.09
N GLN A 30 1.13 -13.64 -7.32
CA GLN A 30 0.30 -12.56 -6.79
C GLN A 30 0.26 -12.51 -5.26
N LYS A 31 0.36 -13.66 -4.58
CA LYS A 31 0.51 -13.70 -3.11
C LYS A 31 1.81 -13.05 -2.65
N LYS A 32 2.92 -13.28 -3.35
CA LYS A 32 4.20 -12.60 -3.06
C LYS A 32 4.11 -11.09 -3.32
N THR A 33 3.50 -10.68 -4.44
CA THR A 33 3.27 -9.26 -4.73
C THR A 33 2.40 -8.59 -3.69
N LYS A 34 1.33 -9.25 -3.23
CA LYS A 34 0.48 -8.77 -2.14
C LYS A 34 1.25 -8.59 -0.84
N GLU A 35 2.16 -9.51 -0.53
CA GLU A 35 2.97 -9.41 0.68
C GLU A 35 3.99 -8.28 0.58
N LEU A 36 4.63 -8.10 -0.57
CA LEU A 36 5.50 -6.95 -0.84
C LEU A 36 4.75 -5.62 -0.71
N ALA A 37 3.53 -5.54 -1.25
CA ALA A 37 2.69 -4.35 -1.12
C ALA A 37 2.42 -4.00 0.36
N LYS A 38 2.18 -5.01 1.21
CA LYS A 38 2.02 -4.80 2.65
C LYS A 38 3.29 -4.32 3.34
N GLN A 39 4.46 -4.82 2.92
CA GLN A 39 5.74 -4.35 3.47
C GLN A 39 5.91 -2.86 3.21
N TYR A 40 5.71 -2.41 1.97
CA TYR A 40 5.76 -0.99 1.63
C TYR A 40 4.68 -0.14 2.33
N TYR A 41 3.48 -0.68 2.54
CA TYR A 41 2.46 -0.01 3.36
C TYR A 41 2.91 0.15 4.83
N ASN A 42 3.59 -0.84 5.40
CA ASN A 42 4.16 -0.73 6.74
C ASN A 42 5.32 0.26 6.80
N ASP A 43 6.18 0.28 5.77
CA ASP A 43 7.25 1.27 5.64
C ASP A 43 6.68 2.68 5.56
N SER A 44 5.59 2.88 4.80
CA SER A 44 4.91 4.18 4.73
C SER A 44 4.47 4.67 6.11
N LYS A 45 3.86 3.80 6.93
CA LYS A 45 3.49 4.14 8.31
C LYS A 45 4.70 4.46 9.17
N TYR A 46 5.79 3.71 9.03
CA TYR A 46 7.03 3.95 9.75
C TYR A 46 7.63 5.32 9.42
N TYR A 47 7.79 5.65 8.14
CA TYR A 47 8.35 6.95 7.72
C TYR A 47 7.40 8.11 8.03
N LEU A 48 6.08 7.88 8.00
CA LEU A 48 5.09 8.88 8.40
C LEU A 48 5.23 9.25 9.88
N ASP A 49 5.41 8.27 10.76
CA ASP A 49 5.68 8.50 12.20
C ASP A 49 6.97 9.29 12.42
N LYS A 50 8.01 9.01 11.61
CA LYS A 50 9.27 9.78 11.60
C LYS A 50 9.16 11.17 10.98
N LYS A 51 7.99 11.57 10.48
CA LYS A 51 7.75 12.82 9.73
C LYS A 51 8.57 12.92 8.43
N ASP A 52 9.07 11.81 7.92
CA ASP A 52 9.66 11.71 6.58
C ASP A 52 8.56 11.49 5.55
N TYR A 53 7.91 12.58 5.17
CA TYR A 53 6.75 12.55 4.28
C TYR A 53 7.11 12.14 2.85
N PHE A 54 8.32 12.44 2.37
CA PHE A 54 8.74 12.09 1.01
C PHE A 54 8.87 10.58 0.87
N THR A 55 9.60 9.95 1.80
CA THR A 55 9.76 8.49 1.80
C THR A 55 8.43 7.79 2.08
N ALA A 56 7.64 8.29 3.04
CA ALA A 56 6.33 7.73 3.33
C ALA A 56 5.38 7.76 2.13
N PHE A 57 5.39 8.87 1.36
CA PHE A 57 4.60 9.02 0.15
C PHE A 57 5.07 8.08 -0.97
N GLY A 58 6.38 7.94 -1.16
CA GLY A 58 6.95 6.97 -2.10
C GLY A 58 6.53 5.53 -1.78
N CYS A 59 6.62 5.15 -0.50
CA CYS A 59 6.25 3.82 -0.02
C CYS A 59 4.76 3.50 -0.28
N ILE A 60 3.84 4.41 0.05
CA ILE A 60 2.41 4.13 -0.15
C ILE A 60 2.01 4.09 -1.63
N ASN A 61 2.61 4.94 -2.48
CA ASN A 61 2.37 4.90 -3.92
C ASN A 61 2.86 3.58 -4.54
N TYR A 62 4.04 3.10 -4.13
CA TYR A 62 4.55 1.82 -4.60
C TYR A 62 3.68 0.66 -4.12
N ALA A 63 3.22 0.69 -2.87
CA ALA A 63 2.27 -0.29 -2.34
C ALA A 63 0.98 -0.34 -3.18
N HIS A 64 0.38 0.81 -3.50
CA HIS A 64 -0.78 0.89 -4.39
C HIS A 64 -0.49 0.33 -5.77
N GLY A 65 0.63 0.70 -6.40
CA GLY A 65 1.00 0.17 -7.73
C GLY A 65 1.12 -1.36 -7.75
N LEU A 66 1.71 -1.95 -6.70
CA LEU A 66 1.78 -3.41 -6.54
C LEU A 66 0.40 -4.03 -6.34
N LEU A 67 -0.47 -3.39 -5.56
CA LEU A 67 -1.83 -3.88 -5.30
C LEU A 67 -2.71 -3.79 -6.54
N ASP A 68 -2.62 -2.71 -7.30
CA ASP A 68 -3.36 -2.51 -8.54
C ASP A 68 -2.92 -3.53 -9.61
N SER A 69 -1.64 -3.88 -9.64
CA SER A 69 -1.10 -4.92 -10.53
C SER A 69 -1.65 -6.33 -10.25
N ILE A 70 -2.31 -6.55 -9.11
CA ILE A 70 -2.96 -7.84 -8.81
C ILE A 70 -4.49 -7.78 -8.81
N ILE A 71 -5.09 -6.59 -8.73
CA ILE A 71 -6.55 -6.41 -8.76
C ILE A 71 -7.05 -6.20 -10.20
N ASN A 72 -6.33 -5.44 -11.02
CA ASN A 72 -6.75 -5.04 -12.37
C ASN A 72 -6.12 -5.90 -13.47
N PHE A 73 -5.85 -7.18 -13.18
CA PHE A 73 -5.35 -8.15 -14.17
C PHE A 73 -6.50 -8.90 -14.84
#